data_AF-A0A536S8P1-F1
#
_entry.id   AF-A0A536S8P1-F1
#
_cell.length_a   1.000
_cell.length_b   1.000
_cell.length_c   1.000
_cell.angle_alpha   90.00
_cell.angle_beta   90.00
_cell.angle_gamma   90.00
#
_symmetry.space_group_name_H-M   'P 1'
#
loop_
_entity.id
_entity.type
_entity.pdbx_description
1 polymer ?
#
loop_
_entity_poly.entity_id
_entity_poly.type
_entity_poly.pdbx_seq_one_letter_code
_entity_poly.pdbx_strand_id
1 'polypeptide(L)'
;MRLVKRFIEKPKREAAEKMVADGGHFWNAGMFVWRVEEVIKAYEQHLPATAKAIGAMVSGTENWSSGDLLAEDANGNYVWAPGKLTALIGVEDLVVVDTPDALLISPKGRSEEVKTIVDRLKREEREDLL
;
A
#
# COMPACT_ATOMS: atom_id res chain seq x y z
N MET A 1 20.87 -24.76 -4.03
CA MET A 1 20.16 -23.56 -4.51
C MET A 1 20.74 -23.18 -5.87
N ARG A 2 19.92 -22.99 -6.92
CA ARG A 2 20.42 -22.53 -8.24
C ARG A 2 20.28 -21.01 -8.32
N LEU A 3 21.32 -20.32 -8.77
CA LEU A 3 21.27 -18.87 -8.98
C LEU A 3 20.44 -18.55 -10.23
N VAL A 4 19.53 -17.59 -10.10
CA VAL A 4 18.74 -17.06 -11.21
C VAL A 4 19.57 -15.99 -11.93
N LYS A 5 19.79 -16.17 -13.25
CA LYS A 5 20.57 -15.21 -14.05
C LYS A 5 19.74 -14.00 -14.49
N ARG A 6 18.45 -14.20 -14.77
CA ARG A 6 17.54 -13.18 -15.26
C ARG A 6 16.10 -13.57 -14.95
N PHE A 7 15.27 -12.56 -14.71
CA PHE A 7 13.82 -12.68 -14.64
C PHE A 7 13.18 -12.13 -15.93
N ILE A 8 12.25 -12.86 -16.53
CA ILE A 8 11.53 -12.46 -17.75
C ILE A 8 10.04 -12.58 -17.45
N GLU A 9 9.37 -11.44 -17.34
CA GLU A 9 7.92 -11.39 -17.13
C GLU A 9 7.20 -11.40 -18.48
N LYS A 10 6.33 -12.38 -18.68
CA LYS A 10 5.40 -12.47 -19.83
C LYS A 10 6.09 -12.26 -21.20
N PRO A 11 6.99 -13.17 -21.62
CA PRO A 11 7.63 -13.10 -22.93
C PRO A 11 6.61 -13.20 -24.07
N LYS A 12 6.96 -12.67 -25.25
CA LYS A 12 6.20 -12.92 -26.48
C LYS A 12 6.28 -14.40 -26.85
N ARG A 13 5.26 -14.91 -27.55
CA ARG A 13 5.10 -16.32 -27.92
C ARG A 13 6.37 -16.96 -28.49
N GLU A 14 6.96 -16.35 -29.50
CA GLU A 14 8.18 -16.88 -30.15
C GLU A 14 9.35 -17.05 -29.15
N ALA A 15 9.55 -16.06 -28.28
CA ALA A 15 10.57 -16.13 -27.24
C ALA A 15 10.23 -17.20 -26.19
N ALA A 16 8.96 -17.36 -25.83
CA ALA A 16 8.50 -18.38 -24.89
C ALA A 16 8.73 -19.81 -25.44
N GLU A 17 8.37 -20.04 -26.71
CA GLU A 17 8.59 -21.32 -27.40
C GLU A 17 10.08 -21.69 -27.42
N LYS A 18 10.95 -20.71 -27.70
CA LYS A 18 12.40 -20.90 -27.62
C LYS A 18 12.89 -21.19 -26.20
N MET A 19 12.39 -20.48 -25.19
CA MET A 19 12.77 -20.71 -23.79
C MET A 19 12.41 -22.13 -23.30
N VAL A 20 11.29 -22.68 -23.78
CA VAL A 20 10.90 -24.07 -23.50
C VAL A 20 11.83 -25.04 -24.22
N ALA A 21 12.14 -24.80 -25.49
CA ALA A 21 13.01 -25.65 -26.30
C ALA A 21 14.47 -25.68 -25.80
N ASP A 22 15.02 -24.51 -25.44
CA ASP A 22 16.40 -24.36 -24.96
C ASP A 22 16.61 -24.98 -23.56
N GLY A 23 15.52 -25.21 -22.81
CA GLY A 23 15.57 -25.65 -21.42
C GLY A 23 16.20 -24.61 -20.49
N GLY A 24 16.38 -24.96 -19.21
CA GLY A 24 17.01 -24.07 -18.21
C GLY A 24 16.17 -22.86 -17.77
N HIS A 25 14.96 -22.70 -18.30
CA HIS A 25 13.96 -21.72 -17.88
C HIS A 25 12.90 -22.41 -17.02
N PHE A 26 12.39 -21.68 -16.03
CA PHE A 26 11.37 -22.17 -15.11
C PHE A 26 10.25 -21.15 -15.02
N TRP A 27 9.02 -21.63 -14.89
CA TRP A 27 7.87 -20.76 -14.61
C TRP A 27 8.04 -20.14 -13.23
N ASN A 28 7.90 -18.82 -13.15
CA ASN A 28 7.78 -18.16 -11.85
C ASN A 28 6.40 -18.48 -11.26
N ALA A 29 6.36 -19.08 -10.08
CA ALA A 29 5.13 -19.39 -9.36
C ALA A 29 4.50 -18.18 -8.65
N GLY A 30 5.18 -17.03 -8.67
CA GLY A 30 4.73 -15.82 -7.95
C GLY A 30 4.93 -15.87 -6.44
N MET A 31 5.65 -16.88 -5.94
CA MET A 31 5.97 -17.04 -4.51
C MET A 31 7.42 -16.67 -4.26
N PHE A 32 7.66 -15.80 -3.28
CA PHE A 32 8.99 -15.32 -2.92
C PHE A 32 9.23 -15.48 -1.41
N VAL A 33 10.48 -15.79 -1.05
CA VAL A 33 10.94 -15.81 0.34
C VAL A 33 12.24 -15.02 0.40
N TRP A 34 12.29 -14.05 1.30
CA TRP A 34 13.43 -13.15 1.50
C TRP A 34 13.56 -12.77 2.97
N ARG A 35 14.77 -12.36 3.37
CA ARG A 35 14.95 -11.63 4.64
C ARG A 35 14.37 -10.23 4.49
N VAL A 36 13.67 -9.77 5.53
CA VAL A 36 13.05 -8.43 5.56
C VAL A 36 14.07 -7.33 5.26
N GLU A 37 15.26 -7.41 5.86
CA GLU A 37 16.33 -6.42 5.64
C GLU A 37 16.82 -6.36 4.19
N GLU A 38 16.88 -7.50 3.49
CA GLU A 38 17.37 -7.55 2.12
C GLU A 38 16.34 -7.01 1.13
N VAL A 39 15.04 -7.29 1.36
CA VAL A 39 13.98 -6.75 0.50
C VAL A 39 13.81 -5.24 0.68
N ILE A 40 13.99 -4.71 1.91
CA ILE A 40 13.98 -3.26 2.15
C ILE A 40 15.14 -2.59 1.40
N LYS A 41 16.37 -3.10 1.52
CA LYS A 41 17.52 -2.58 0.77
C LYS A 41 17.29 -2.61 -0.75
N ALA A 42 16.68 -3.67 -1.26
CA ALA A 42 16.34 -3.77 -2.68
C ALA A 42 15.30 -2.71 -3.10
N TYR A 43 14.30 -2.43 -2.25
CA TYR A 43 13.35 -1.34 -2.50
C TYR A 43 14.02 0.03 -2.47
N GLU A 44 14.92 0.29 -1.53
CA GLU A 44 15.66 1.57 -1.49
C GLU A 44 16.43 1.81 -2.79
N GLN A 45 17.02 0.76 -3.36
CA GLN A 45 17.81 0.84 -4.59
C GLN A 45 16.97 0.91 -5.86
N HIS A 46 15.87 0.15 -5.93
CA HIS A 46 15.14 -0.04 -7.19
C HIS A 46 13.75 0.61 -7.23
N LEU A 47 13.15 0.89 -6.07
CA LEU A 47 11.81 1.45 -5.91
C LEU A 47 11.79 2.49 -4.77
N PRO A 48 12.59 3.57 -4.84
CA PRO A 48 12.83 4.47 -3.69
C PRO A 48 11.55 5.15 -3.16
N ALA A 49 10.56 5.43 -4.01
CA ALA A 49 9.26 5.95 -3.56
C ALA A 49 8.50 4.91 -2.71
N THR A 50 8.53 3.63 -3.10
CA THR A 50 7.95 2.53 -2.33
C THR A 50 8.69 2.31 -1.02
N ALA A 51 10.03 2.36 -1.03
CA ALA A 51 10.84 2.26 0.18
C ALA A 51 10.50 3.38 1.18
N LYS A 52 10.39 4.63 0.71
CA LYS A 52 9.97 5.76 1.55
C LYS A 52 8.59 5.52 2.17
N ALA A 53 7.62 5.08 1.37
CA ALA A 53 6.27 4.79 1.87
C ALA A 53 6.27 3.66 2.91
N ILE A 54 7.02 2.58 2.67
CA ILE A 54 7.17 1.47 3.63
C ILE A 54 7.87 1.94 4.90
N GLY A 55 8.94 2.71 4.80
CA GLY A 55 9.66 3.27 5.95
C GLY A 55 8.78 4.16 6.82
N ALA A 56 8.00 5.06 6.20
CA ALA A 56 7.02 5.87 6.91
C ALA A 56 5.98 5.01 7.65
N MET A 57 5.46 3.96 7.00
CA MET A 57 4.50 3.03 7.61
C MET A 57 5.08 2.21 8.76
N VAL A 58 6.35 1.81 8.68
CA VAL A 58 7.04 0.96 9.68
C VAL A 58 7.51 1.78 10.88
N SER A 59 7.92 3.04 10.68
CA SER A 59 8.35 3.91 11.78
C SER A 59 7.21 4.20 12.76
N GLY A 60 5.96 4.21 12.29
CA GLY A 60 4.79 4.52 13.13
C GLY A 60 4.75 5.96 13.66
N THR A 61 5.75 6.78 13.35
CA THR A 61 5.89 8.14 13.89
C THR A 61 5.57 9.20 12.85
N GLU A 62 5.81 8.96 11.57
CA GLU A 62 5.54 9.95 10.52
C GLU A 62 4.09 9.88 10.03
N ASN A 63 3.49 11.06 9.83
CA ASN A 63 2.23 11.16 9.12
C ASN A 63 2.45 10.97 7.61
N TRP A 64 1.62 10.16 6.98
CA TRP A 64 1.51 10.07 5.54
C TRP A 64 0.28 10.83 5.06
N SER A 65 0.39 11.54 3.94
CA SER A 65 -0.74 12.20 3.30
C SER A 65 -0.67 12.10 1.77
N SER A 66 -1.82 11.90 1.13
CA SER A 66 -1.98 12.01 -0.33
C SER A 66 -2.19 13.44 -0.84
N GLY A 67 -2.34 14.41 0.06
CA GLY A 67 -2.55 15.84 -0.23
C GLY A 67 -1.83 16.74 0.79
N ASP A 68 -2.16 18.03 0.80
CA ASP A 68 -1.56 18.97 1.75
C ASP A 68 -1.92 18.62 3.20
N LEU A 69 -0.91 18.55 4.07
CA LEU A 69 -1.06 18.22 5.47
C LEU A 69 -0.39 19.29 6.35
N LEU A 70 -1.16 19.82 7.31
CA LEU A 70 -0.66 20.54 8.48
C LEU A 70 -0.84 19.63 9.70
N ALA A 71 0.23 19.40 10.44
CA ALA A 71 0.22 18.53 11.61
C ALA A 71 0.93 19.24 12.77
N GLU A 72 0.24 19.35 13.91
CA GLU A 72 0.76 19.89 15.16
C GLU A 72 0.56 18.84 16.25
N ASP A 73 1.63 18.35 16.87
CA ASP A 73 1.56 17.26 17.85
C ASP A 73 0.71 16.05 17.36
N ALA A 74 0.98 15.62 16.12
CA ALA A 74 0.23 14.54 15.49
C ALA A 74 1.19 13.58 14.79
N ASN A 75 1.09 12.27 15.06
CA ASN A 75 2.08 11.28 14.65
C ASN A 75 1.44 9.99 14.10
N GLY A 76 2.10 9.33 13.15
CA GLY A 76 1.66 8.01 12.65
C GLY A 76 0.32 7.97 11.90
N ASN A 77 -0.25 9.13 11.53
CA ASN A 77 -1.53 9.21 10.84
C ASN A 77 -1.39 8.90 9.34
N TYR A 78 -2.41 8.28 8.75
CA TYR A 78 -2.54 8.05 7.30
C TYR A 78 -3.72 8.85 6.77
N VAL A 79 -3.46 9.82 5.89
CA VAL A 79 -4.47 10.72 5.33
C VAL A 79 -4.57 10.53 3.81
N TRP A 80 -5.72 10.11 3.33
CA TRP A 80 -6.06 10.11 1.92
C TRP A 80 -7.05 11.23 1.62
N ALA A 81 -6.56 12.37 1.12
CA ALA A 81 -7.36 13.54 0.78
C ALA A 81 -6.72 14.36 -0.37
N PRO A 82 -6.64 13.81 -1.60
CA PRO A 82 -5.82 14.36 -2.69
C PRO A 82 -6.29 15.71 -3.29
N GLY A 83 -7.34 16.34 -2.74
CA GLY A 83 -7.92 17.58 -3.26
C GLY A 83 -8.11 18.69 -2.22
N LYS A 84 -7.63 18.51 -0.98
CA LYS A 84 -7.82 19.50 0.09
C LYS A 84 -6.70 19.48 1.10
N LEU A 85 -6.56 20.61 1.80
CA LEU A 85 -5.72 20.73 2.98
C LEU A 85 -6.36 19.96 4.15
N THR A 86 -5.59 19.09 4.79
CA THR A 86 -5.97 18.42 6.04
C THR A 86 -5.13 18.96 7.19
N ALA A 87 -5.78 19.29 8.31
CA ALA A 87 -5.10 19.73 9.53
C ALA A 87 -5.34 18.72 10.67
N LEU A 88 -4.27 18.26 11.31
CA LEU A 88 -4.30 17.33 12.44
C LEU A 88 -3.63 17.97 13.66
N ILE A 89 -4.27 17.89 14.83
CA ILE A 89 -3.75 18.44 16.08
C ILE A 89 -3.95 17.42 17.21
N GLY A 90 -2.88 17.01 17.89
CA GLY A 90 -2.96 16.15 19.08
C GLY A 90 -3.48 14.73 18.83
N VAL A 91 -3.35 14.22 17.59
CA VAL A 91 -3.91 12.93 17.19
C VAL A 91 -2.86 11.98 16.64
N GLU A 92 -3.01 10.71 16.99
CA GLU A 92 -2.06 9.67 16.60
C GLU A 92 -2.77 8.44 16.03
N ASP A 93 -2.06 7.74 15.15
CA ASP A 93 -2.49 6.47 14.58
C ASP A 93 -3.90 6.49 13.95
N LEU A 94 -4.30 7.62 13.35
CA LEU A 94 -5.57 7.70 12.63
C LEU A 94 -5.41 7.31 11.16
N VAL A 95 -6.46 6.74 10.60
CA VAL A 95 -6.74 6.64 9.16
C VAL A 95 -7.84 7.65 8.85
N VAL A 96 -7.53 8.61 7.99
CA VAL A 96 -8.46 9.63 7.47
C VAL A 96 -8.60 9.39 5.97
N VAL A 97 -9.81 9.15 5.48
CA VAL A 97 -10.09 8.97 4.05
C VAL A 97 -11.21 9.92 3.65
N ASP A 98 -10.90 10.83 2.75
CA ASP A 98 -11.83 11.76 2.16
C ASP A 98 -12.14 11.37 0.73
N THR A 99 -13.41 11.08 0.48
CA THR A 99 -13.98 10.88 -0.85
C THR A 99 -15.00 12.00 -1.12
N PRO A 100 -15.45 12.19 -2.38
CA PRO A 100 -16.40 13.26 -2.71
C PRO A 100 -17.73 13.19 -1.94
N ASP A 101 -18.10 11.99 -1.53
CA ASP A 101 -19.37 11.60 -0.92
C ASP A 101 -19.27 11.38 0.59
N ALA A 102 -18.10 11.00 1.13
CA ALA A 102 -17.94 10.66 2.53
C ALA A 102 -16.56 11.00 3.10
N LEU A 103 -16.54 11.16 4.43
CA LEU A 103 -15.31 11.27 5.22
C LEU A 103 -15.29 10.15 6.25
N LEU A 104 -14.25 9.32 6.19
CA LEU A 104 -13.96 8.30 7.19
C LEU A 104 -12.78 8.76 8.07
N ILE A 105 -12.96 8.65 9.39
CA ILE A 105 -11.89 8.82 10.37
C ILE A 105 -11.97 7.65 11.34
N SER A 106 -10.87 6.93 11.53
CA SER A 106 -10.81 5.82 12.47
C SER A 106 -9.40 5.59 13.00
N PRO A 107 -9.22 5.04 14.21
CA PRO A 107 -7.94 4.49 14.62
C PRO A 107 -7.51 3.38 13.65
N LYS A 108 -6.23 3.39 13.26
CA LYS A 108 -5.62 2.42 12.35
C LYS A 108 -5.86 0.98 12.81
N GLY A 109 -5.71 0.73 14.11
CA GLY A 109 -5.95 -0.58 14.73
C GLY A 109 -7.41 -1.06 14.72
N ARG A 110 -8.37 -0.21 14.35
CA ARG A 110 -9.81 -0.53 14.27
C ARG A 110 -10.37 -0.40 12.85
N SER A 111 -9.50 -0.26 11.84
CA SER A 111 -9.90 -0.10 10.43
C SER A 111 -10.73 -1.27 9.88
N GLU A 112 -10.63 -2.47 10.45
CA GLU A 112 -11.50 -3.61 10.11
C GLU A 112 -12.99 -3.39 10.48
N GLU A 113 -13.28 -2.53 11.46
CA GLU A 113 -14.63 -2.22 11.92
C GLU A 113 -15.41 -1.31 10.95
N VAL A 114 -14.74 -0.80 9.90
CA VAL A 114 -15.40 -0.06 8.80
C VAL A 114 -16.54 -0.88 8.20
N LYS A 115 -16.42 -2.21 8.17
CA LYS A 115 -17.48 -3.13 7.72
C LYS A 115 -18.79 -2.92 8.48
N THR A 116 -18.73 -2.64 9.78
CA THR A 116 -19.93 -2.40 10.60
C THR A 116 -20.64 -1.10 10.19
N ILE A 117 -19.89 -0.07 9.79
CA ILE A 117 -20.46 1.18 9.27
C ILE A 117 -21.07 0.95 7.89
N VAL A 118 -20.37 0.24 7.01
CA VAL A 118 -20.88 -0.15 5.68
C VAL A 118 -22.19 -0.93 5.79
N ASP A 119 -22.26 -1.93 6.69
CA ASP A 119 -23.47 -2.71 6.90
C ASP A 119 -24.62 -1.86 7.45
N ARG A 120 -24.32 -0.88 8.29
CA ARG A 120 -25.32 0.07 8.80
C ARG A 120 -25.87 0.96 7.68
N LEU A 121 -25.00 1.52 6.84
CA LEU A 121 -25.41 2.37 5.71
C LEU A 121 -26.34 1.61 4.74
N LYS A 122 -26.06 0.33 4.49
CA LYS A 122 -26.94 -0.55 3.68
C LYS A 122 -28.35 -0.65 4.26
N ARG A 123 -28.47 -0.87 5.58
CA ARG A 123 -29.79 -0.97 6.25
C ARG A 123 -30.54 0.36 6.28
N GLU A 124 -29.80 1.47 6.25
CA GLU A 124 -30.37 2.82 6.21
C GLU A 124 -30.65 3.29 4.76
N GLU A 125 -30.51 2.39 3.77
CA GLU A 125 -30.74 2.66 2.33
C GLU A 125 -29.88 3.81 1.79
N ARG A 126 -28.70 4.02 2.39
CA ARG A 126 -27.70 5.04 1.99
C ARG A 126 -26.70 4.49 0.97
N GLU A 127 -27.20 3.95 -0.13
CA GLU A 127 -26.37 3.41 -1.22
C GLU A 127 -25.56 4.47 -1.96
N ASP A 128 -25.92 5.75 -1.79
CA ASP A 128 -25.16 6.90 -2.30
C ASP A 128 -23.77 7.06 -1.66
N LEU A 129 -23.50 6.34 -0.57
CA LEU A 129 -22.26 6.41 0.23
C LEU A 129 -21.49 5.07 0.30
N LEU A 130 -21.79 4.10 -0.58
CA LEU A 130 -21.27 2.73 -0.53
C LEU A 130 -20.36 2.36 -1.71
#